data_AF-A0A8S3Z9C1-F1
#
_entry.id   AF-A0A8S3Z9C1-F1
#
_cell.length_a   1.000
_cell.length_b   1.000
_cell.length_c   1.000
_cell.angle_alpha   90.00
_cell.angle_beta   90.00
_cell.angle_gamma   90.00
#
_symmetry.space_group_name_H-M   'P 1'
#
loop_
_entity.id
_entity.type
_entity.pdbx_description
1 polymer ?
#
loop_
_entity_poly.entity_id
_entity_poly.type
_entity_poly.pdbx_seq_one_letter_code
_entity_poly.pdbx_strand_id
1 'polypeptide(L)'
;MPHLAHQTLKSSPDENGNCHRLYIEPSSDKCNKHLTTYKTKLFSYAKNKFSDPRHEQICIAKFPATGHGTKQWATLEVRKSQLVRKTSKMFTQTFFNNSSQLVFTCPQHASLDAVAIGSRKRCRGEYVVFEDKMASFEHFLDNSGRITESSSTSKSRHRNKTIGSKAKSTRQETSCQLLKSDKYHGSLEMTTHTQPYIVTPSAPPYEEEPLPSYEQLFGTSVHQTVINNNNNNSHYYNMNSLPHHEDWSSCRPPAYSEYDPGVHHDRQCSQPVHTNSWDCDHGDNGPHALLTAFIHFDFCQANGQRIVCNLKGMCEGGNRYTLTTPTMHSLTGEFGKRDQGQAGMMEVIANHVCCSWCRHLPSMHYVFEQAQVNATLSLT
;
A
#
# COMPACT_ATOMS: atom_id res chain seq x y z
N MET A 1 -5.06 -39.49 -2.79
CA MET A 1 -3.85 -39.39 -1.94
C MET A 1 -3.99 -38.18 -1.02
N PRO A 2 -3.58 -38.28 0.24
CA PRO A 2 -3.61 -37.15 1.17
C PRO A 2 -2.70 -35.99 0.70
N HIS A 3 -3.18 -34.75 0.75
CA HIS A 3 -2.37 -33.58 0.42
C HIS A 3 -1.49 -33.19 1.62
N LEU A 4 -0.18 -33.11 1.42
CA LEU A 4 0.78 -32.68 2.46
C LEU A 4 0.98 -31.15 2.49
N ALA A 5 0.46 -30.43 1.50
CA ALA A 5 0.58 -28.99 1.35
C ALA A 5 -0.78 -28.37 1.00
N HIS A 6 -0.97 -27.09 1.33
CA HIS A 6 -2.11 -26.37 0.73
C HIS A 6 -1.80 -26.09 -0.73
N GLN A 7 -2.83 -26.13 -1.56
CA GLN A 7 -2.69 -25.91 -2.99
C GLN A 7 -3.77 -24.97 -3.49
N THR A 8 -3.38 -24.14 -4.43
CA THR A 8 -4.32 -23.41 -5.28
C THR A 8 -4.39 -24.11 -6.62
N LEU A 9 -5.44 -23.85 -7.40
CA LEU A 9 -5.53 -24.17 -8.80
C LEU A 9 -4.97 -22.99 -9.58
N LYS A 10 -5.53 -21.79 -9.45
CA LYS A 10 -5.14 -20.66 -10.30
C LYS A 10 -5.13 -19.36 -9.51
N SER A 11 -4.07 -18.58 -9.64
CA SER A 11 -4.01 -17.20 -9.14
C SER A 11 -4.66 -16.21 -10.10
N SER A 12 -4.84 -14.98 -9.64
CA SER A 12 -4.96 -13.81 -10.50
C SER A 12 -3.74 -13.69 -11.43
N PRO A 13 -3.89 -13.06 -12.61
CA PRO A 13 -2.75 -12.79 -13.49
C PRO A 13 -1.74 -11.86 -12.81
N ASP A 14 -0.46 -12.04 -13.13
CA ASP A 14 0.60 -11.06 -12.88
C ASP A 14 0.60 -9.97 -13.97
N GLU A 15 1.63 -9.12 -13.96
CA GLU A 15 1.78 -8.00 -14.89
C GLU A 15 1.97 -8.44 -16.35
N ASN A 16 2.43 -9.67 -16.55
CA ASN A 16 2.62 -10.28 -17.87
C ASN A 16 1.40 -11.14 -18.27
N GLY A 17 0.32 -11.11 -17.49
CA GLY A 17 -0.87 -11.94 -17.70
C GLY A 17 -0.72 -13.39 -17.25
N ASN A 18 0.42 -13.78 -16.65
CA ASN A 18 0.66 -15.16 -16.24
C ASN A 18 -0.12 -15.48 -14.95
N CYS A 19 -0.73 -16.65 -14.92
CA CYS A 19 -1.36 -17.19 -13.72
C CYS A 19 -0.50 -18.32 -13.16
N HIS A 20 -0.62 -18.55 -11.85
CA HIS A 20 0.23 -19.50 -11.14
C HIS A 20 -0.57 -20.43 -10.25
N ARG A 21 -0.01 -21.63 -10.04
CA ARG A 21 -0.41 -22.60 -9.03
C ARG A 21 0.53 -22.48 -7.85
N LEU A 22 0.01 -22.55 -6.63
CA LEU A 22 0.81 -22.46 -5.41
C LEU A 22 0.83 -23.79 -4.68
N TYR A 23 2.00 -24.12 -4.12
CA TYR A 23 2.18 -25.18 -3.12
C TYR A 23 2.70 -24.54 -1.84
N ILE A 24 1.83 -24.46 -0.82
CA ILE A 24 2.08 -23.72 0.41
C ILE A 24 2.45 -24.71 1.51
N GLU A 25 3.63 -24.52 2.12
CA GLU A 25 4.16 -25.39 3.18
C GLU A 25 3.53 -25.07 4.53
N PRO A 26 2.64 -25.91 5.09
CA PRO A 26 1.89 -25.58 6.31
C PRO A 26 2.79 -25.41 7.54
N SER A 27 3.92 -26.11 7.59
CA SER A 27 4.89 -26.08 8.69
C SER A 27 5.81 -24.85 8.68
N SER A 28 5.73 -24.02 7.65
CA SER A 28 6.57 -22.83 7.50
C SER A 28 5.93 -21.57 8.08
N ASP A 29 4.85 -21.73 8.86
CA ASP A 29 4.00 -20.63 9.24
C ASP A 29 4.66 -19.65 10.21
N LYS A 30 4.48 -18.36 9.93
CA LYS A 30 4.84 -17.27 10.84
C LYS A 30 3.62 -16.43 11.10
N CYS A 31 3.16 -16.41 12.35
CA CYS A 31 1.97 -15.68 12.74
C CYS A 31 2.34 -14.36 13.44
N ASN A 32 1.63 -13.29 13.10
CA ASN A 32 1.60 -12.06 13.88
C ASN A 32 0.14 -11.67 14.15
N LYS A 33 -0.07 -10.53 14.83
CA LYS A 33 -1.41 -10.04 15.22
C LYS A 33 -2.41 -9.94 14.05
N HIS A 34 -1.93 -9.67 12.84
CA HIS A 34 -2.79 -9.35 11.69
C HIS A 34 -2.73 -10.39 10.57
N LEU A 35 -1.61 -11.09 10.43
CA LEU A 35 -1.30 -11.95 9.30
C LEU A 35 -0.65 -13.26 9.74
N THR A 36 -0.91 -14.31 8.99
CA THR A 36 -0.08 -15.52 8.98
C THR A 36 0.58 -15.63 7.62
N THR A 37 1.90 -15.81 7.61
CA THR A 37 2.66 -16.01 6.38
C THR A 37 3.21 -17.42 6.28
N TYR A 38 3.40 -17.89 5.05
CA TYR A 38 3.92 -19.21 4.72
C TYR A 38 4.93 -19.09 3.58
N LYS A 39 5.93 -19.97 3.57
CA LYS A 39 6.75 -20.23 2.38
C LYS A 39 5.92 -21.02 1.37
N THR A 40 6.04 -20.62 0.11
CA THR A 40 5.23 -21.18 -0.97
C THR A 40 6.07 -21.35 -2.21
N LYS A 41 5.93 -22.49 -2.88
CA LYS A 41 6.53 -22.73 -4.20
C LYS A 41 5.51 -22.40 -5.29
N LEU A 42 5.93 -21.61 -6.27
CA LEU A 42 5.09 -21.11 -7.36
C LEU A 42 5.31 -21.95 -8.63
N PHE A 43 4.24 -22.28 -9.35
CA PHE A 43 4.30 -23.03 -10.60
C PHE A 43 3.49 -22.32 -11.69
N SER A 44 4.15 -21.93 -12.78
CA SER A 44 3.52 -21.27 -13.92
C SER A 44 2.63 -22.20 -14.75
N TYR A 45 1.54 -21.62 -15.29
CA TYR A 45 0.67 -22.23 -16.30
C TYR A 45 1.09 -21.96 -17.75
N ALA A 46 2.18 -21.22 -17.97
CA ALA A 46 2.66 -20.95 -19.32
C ALA A 46 2.85 -22.25 -20.11
N LYS A 47 2.42 -22.25 -21.38
CA LYS A 47 2.58 -23.41 -22.30
C LYS A 47 4.03 -23.89 -22.34
N ASN A 48 4.96 -22.93 -22.33
CA ASN A 48 6.36 -23.18 -22.11
C ASN A 48 6.71 -22.86 -20.65
N LYS A 49 6.83 -23.88 -19.79
CA LYS A 49 7.15 -23.67 -18.36
C LYS A 49 8.45 -22.88 -18.14
N PHE A 50 9.36 -22.91 -19.11
CA PHE A 50 10.64 -22.22 -19.05
C PHE A 50 10.56 -20.74 -19.45
N SER A 51 9.42 -20.27 -19.98
CA SER A 51 9.27 -18.86 -20.34
C SER A 51 8.97 -17.98 -19.13
N ASP A 52 8.47 -18.56 -18.03
CA ASP A 52 8.19 -17.81 -16.81
C ASP A 52 9.37 -17.99 -15.83
N PRO A 53 10.20 -16.95 -15.61
CA PRO A 53 11.35 -17.04 -14.72
C PRO A 53 10.94 -17.31 -13.26
N ARG A 54 9.66 -17.14 -12.91
CA ARG A 54 9.13 -17.41 -11.58
C ARG A 54 8.77 -18.87 -11.36
N HIS A 55 8.79 -19.72 -12.40
CA HIS A 55 8.52 -21.15 -12.25
C HIS A 55 9.46 -21.77 -11.20
N GLU A 56 8.88 -22.46 -10.22
CA GLU A 56 9.56 -23.05 -9.06
C GLU A 56 10.20 -22.08 -8.06
N GLN A 57 10.03 -20.77 -8.21
CA GLN A 57 10.53 -19.80 -7.24
C GLN A 57 9.76 -19.87 -5.91
N ILE A 58 10.45 -19.48 -4.83
CA ILE A 58 9.87 -19.36 -3.50
C ILE A 58 9.28 -17.97 -3.32
N CYS A 59 7.99 -17.92 -3.00
CA CYS A 59 7.26 -16.72 -2.66
C CYS A 59 6.74 -16.78 -1.20
N ILE A 60 6.17 -15.68 -0.72
CA ILE A 60 5.54 -15.59 0.59
C ILE A 60 4.03 -15.51 0.41
N ALA A 61 3.32 -16.53 0.87
CA ALA A 61 1.85 -16.51 0.97
C ALA A 61 1.43 -15.83 2.28
N LYS A 62 0.45 -14.94 2.21
CA LYS A 62 -0.12 -14.18 3.33
C LYS A 62 -1.60 -14.46 3.43
N PHE A 63 -2.05 -14.69 4.65
CA PHE A 63 -3.45 -14.80 5.01
C PHE A 63 -3.79 -13.83 6.14
N PRO A 64 -5.02 -13.33 6.22
CA PRO A 64 -5.45 -12.58 7.38
C PRO A 64 -5.56 -13.52 8.58
N ALA A 65 -5.26 -13.00 9.78
CA ALA A 65 -5.33 -13.80 11.01
C ALA A 65 -6.76 -14.30 11.32
N THR A 66 -7.80 -13.57 10.87
CA THR A 66 -9.18 -13.84 11.29
C THR A 66 -9.96 -14.87 10.46
N GLY A 67 -9.39 -15.49 9.43
CA GLY A 67 -10.04 -16.57 8.62
C GLY A 67 -11.29 -16.18 7.81
N HIS A 68 -12.04 -15.15 8.22
CA HIS A 68 -13.25 -14.65 7.54
C HIS A 68 -12.93 -13.49 6.60
N GLY A 69 -13.74 -13.34 5.54
CA GLY A 69 -13.64 -12.24 4.58
C GLY A 69 -12.34 -12.22 3.78
N THR A 70 -11.68 -13.36 3.63
CA THR A 70 -10.34 -13.45 3.01
C THR A 70 -10.34 -12.97 1.56
N LYS A 71 -11.44 -13.15 0.82
CA LYS A 71 -11.56 -12.71 -0.57
C LYS A 71 -11.53 -11.19 -0.66
N GLN A 72 -12.40 -10.51 0.10
CA GLN A 72 -12.46 -9.05 0.16
C GLN A 72 -11.12 -8.50 0.63
N TRP A 73 -10.52 -9.10 1.66
CA TRP A 73 -9.20 -8.72 2.14
C TRP A 73 -8.12 -8.86 1.05
N ALA A 74 -8.09 -9.97 0.33
CA ALA A 74 -7.08 -10.22 -0.70
C ALA A 74 -7.21 -9.24 -1.87
N THR A 75 -8.44 -9.01 -2.34
CA THR A 75 -8.73 -7.99 -3.37
C THR A 75 -8.30 -6.60 -2.91
N LEU A 76 -8.53 -6.26 -1.63
CA LEU A 76 -8.14 -4.97 -1.08
C LEU A 76 -6.61 -4.81 -0.98
N GLU A 77 -5.87 -5.84 -0.58
CA GLU A 77 -4.39 -5.78 -0.58
C GLU A 77 -3.82 -5.58 -2.00
N VAL A 78 -4.38 -6.26 -3.01
CA VAL A 78 -3.99 -6.04 -4.42
C VAL A 78 -4.31 -4.61 -4.86
N ARG A 79 -5.51 -4.10 -4.56
CA ARG A 79 -5.94 -2.72 -4.87
C ARG A 79 -5.00 -1.69 -4.24
N LYS A 80 -4.64 -1.85 -2.96
CA LYS A 80 -3.66 -0.98 -2.29
C LYS A 80 -2.33 -0.95 -3.02
N SER A 81 -1.80 -2.12 -3.38
CA SER A 81 -0.53 -2.21 -4.10
C SER A 81 -0.58 -1.50 -5.46
N GLN A 82 -1.66 -1.69 -6.23
CA GLN A 82 -1.85 -1.02 -7.52
C GLN A 82 -1.86 0.51 -7.38
N LEU A 83 -2.58 1.02 -6.38
CA LEU A 83 -2.67 2.45 -6.12
C LEU A 83 -1.30 3.05 -5.80
N VAL A 84 -0.54 2.45 -4.90
CA VAL A 84 0.79 2.99 -4.51
C VAL A 84 1.83 2.82 -5.60
N ARG A 85 1.73 1.76 -6.43
CA ARG A 85 2.59 1.59 -7.61
C ARG A 85 2.38 2.69 -8.64
N LYS A 86 1.12 3.06 -8.89
CA LYS A 86 0.79 4.16 -9.80
C LYS A 86 1.42 5.46 -9.28
N THR A 87 1.21 5.76 -8.00
CA THR A 87 1.81 6.96 -7.38
C THR A 87 3.34 6.91 -7.37
N SER A 88 3.97 5.76 -7.09
CA SER A 88 5.43 5.65 -7.04
C SER A 88 6.08 5.84 -8.40
N LYS A 89 5.41 5.42 -9.49
CA LYS A 89 5.84 5.71 -10.86
C LYS A 89 5.82 7.22 -11.11
N MET A 90 4.73 7.90 -10.75
CA MET A 90 4.63 9.36 -10.87
C MET A 90 5.71 10.07 -10.05
N PHE A 91 5.88 9.68 -8.78
CA PHE A 91 6.94 10.21 -7.91
C PHE A 91 8.33 10.05 -8.52
N THR A 92 8.64 8.86 -9.05
CA THR A 92 9.93 8.59 -9.68
C THR A 92 10.15 9.48 -10.90
N GLN A 93 9.11 9.66 -11.72
CA GLN A 93 9.14 10.51 -12.91
C GLN A 93 9.28 12.00 -12.58
N THR A 94 8.66 12.46 -11.49
CA THR A 94 8.70 13.88 -11.09
C THR A 94 10.06 14.28 -10.52
N PHE A 95 10.71 13.41 -9.74
CA PHE A 95 11.86 13.82 -8.93
C PHE A 95 13.22 13.24 -9.38
N PHE A 96 13.27 12.22 -10.26
CA PHE A 96 14.52 11.51 -10.51
C PHE A 96 14.92 11.37 -11.98
N ASN A 97 16.20 11.67 -12.23
CA ASN A 97 16.90 11.40 -13.50
C ASN A 97 17.55 10.00 -13.50
N ASN A 98 16.79 8.95 -13.12
CA ASN A 98 17.15 7.52 -13.15
C ASN A 98 18.07 6.93 -12.04
N SER A 99 18.64 7.71 -11.11
CA SER A 99 19.59 7.16 -10.12
C SER A 99 18.94 6.54 -8.88
N SER A 100 17.73 6.97 -8.51
CA SER A 100 16.97 6.41 -7.38
C SER A 100 15.75 5.67 -7.90
N GLN A 101 15.36 4.59 -7.22
CA GLN A 101 14.29 3.73 -7.67
C GLN A 101 13.35 3.43 -6.51
N LEU A 102 12.04 3.64 -6.70
CA LEU A 102 11.02 3.28 -5.74
C LEU A 102 9.96 2.42 -6.41
N VAL A 103 10.05 1.11 -6.19
CA VAL A 103 9.13 0.11 -6.76
C VAL A 103 8.35 -0.56 -5.65
N PHE A 104 7.06 -0.76 -5.87
CA PHE A 104 6.22 -1.62 -5.03
C PHE A 104 5.94 -2.93 -5.76
N THR A 105 5.92 -4.05 -5.03
CA THR A 105 5.60 -5.36 -5.60
C THR A 105 4.16 -5.40 -6.14
N CYS A 106 3.92 -6.25 -7.15
CA CYS A 106 2.57 -6.65 -7.56
C CYS A 106 2.20 -7.94 -6.83
N PRO A 107 1.53 -7.89 -5.67
CA PRO A 107 0.99 -9.09 -5.09
C PRO A 107 -0.10 -9.66 -6.01
N GLN A 108 -0.16 -10.98 -6.06
CA GLN A 108 -1.26 -11.70 -6.67
C GLN A 108 -2.11 -12.34 -5.58
N HIS A 109 -3.30 -12.80 -5.93
CA HIS A 109 -4.15 -13.54 -5.02
C HIS A 109 -4.72 -14.81 -5.64
N ALA A 110 -5.08 -15.79 -4.82
CA ALA A 110 -5.61 -17.06 -5.27
C ALA A 110 -6.56 -17.64 -4.22
N SER A 111 -7.50 -18.49 -4.63
CA SER A 111 -8.31 -19.30 -3.72
C SER A 111 -7.57 -20.59 -3.35
N LEU A 112 -7.70 -21.04 -2.11
CA LEU A 112 -7.26 -22.37 -1.67
C LEU A 112 -8.23 -23.43 -2.19
N ASP A 113 -7.71 -24.33 -3.03
CA ASP A 113 -8.48 -25.41 -3.63
C ASP A 113 -8.29 -26.74 -2.90
N ALA A 114 -7.12 -26.94 -2.31
CA ALA A 114 -6.84 -28.06 -1.42
C ALA A 114 -6.12 -27.58 -0.17
N VAL A 115 -6.42 -28.22 0.95
CA VAL A 115 -5.83 -27.92 2.25
C VAL A 115 -5.04 -29.15 2.71
N ALA A 116 -3.85 -28.92 3.28
CA ALA A 116 -3.05 -29.99 3.84
C ALA A 116 -3.80 -30.76 4.92
N ILE A 117 -3.62 -32.08 4.96
CA ILE A 117 -4.24 -32.92 5.99
C ILE A 117 -3.79 -32.49 7.38
N GLY A 118 -4.74 -32.39 8.30
CA GLY A 118 -4.49 -32.01 9.69
C GLY A 118 -4.33 -30.51 9.91
N SER A 119 -4.34 -29.69 8.85
CA SER A 119 -4.40 -28.24 9.02
C SER A 119 -5.72 -27.83 9.67
N ARG A 120 -5.62 -27.16 10.81
CA ARG A 120 -6.76 -26.52 11.49
C ARG A 120 -6.85 -25.01 11.25
N LYS A 121 -5.83 -24.41 10.63
CA LYS A 121 -5.71 -22.95 10.47
C LYS A 121 -6.28 -22.43 9.15
N ARG A 122 -6.58 -23.33 8.21
CA ARG A 122 -6.94 -23.01 6.82
C ARG A 122 -8.07 -23.89 6.33
N CYS A 123 -8.99 -23.28 5.59
CA CYS A 123 -10.11 -23.92 4.93
C CYS A 123 -10.06 -23.74 3.41
N ARG A 124 -10.69 -24.67 2.67
CA ARG A 124 -10.89 -24.54 1.22
C ARG A 124 -11.75 -23.30 0.94
N GLY A 125 -11.45 -22.59 -0.13
CA GLY A 125 -12.12 -21.34 -0.51
C GLY A 125 -11.56 -20.09 0.16
N GLU A 126 -10.70 -20.21 1.18
CA GLU A 126 -9.95 -19.04 1.68
C GLU A 126 -9.07 -18.46 0.58
N TYR A 127 -8.91 -17.14 0.59
CA TYR A 127 -8.05 -16.43 -0.33
C TYR A 127 -6.72 -16.10 0.32
N VAL A 128 -5.66 -16.30 -0.46
CA VAL A 128 -4.29 -15.98 -0.13
C VAL A 128 -3.81 -14.84 -1.00
N VAL A 129 -3.01 -13.94 -0.44
CA VAL A 129 -2.22 -12.97 -1.19
C VAL A 129 -0.77 -13.44 -1.18
N PHE A 130 -0.08 -13.41 -2.30
CA PHE A 130 1.32 -13.81 -2.35
C PHE A 130 2.18 -12.83 -3.14
N GLU A 131 3.45 -12.75 -2.77
CA GLU A 131 4.46 -11.88 -3.37
C GLU A 131 5.82 -12.58 -3.36
N ASP A 132 6.72 -12.14 -4.23
CA ASP A 132 8.07 -12.70 -4.32
C ASP A 132 8.84 -12.51 -3.01
N LYS A 133 9.64 -13.51 -2.66
CA LYS A 133 10.47 -13.46 -1.46
C LYS A 133 11.66 -12.54 -1.69
N MET A 134 11.75 -11.47 -0.91
CA MET A 134 12.92 -10.58 -0.88
C MET A 134 14.10 -11.23 -0.15
N ALA A 135 15.33 -10.97 -0.62
CA ALA A 135 16.55 -11.54 -0.05
C ALA A 135 16.87 -10.97 1.33
N SER A 136 16.80 -9.64 1.46
CA SER A 136 16.79 -8.90 2.71
C SER A 136 15.42 -8.25 2.89
N PHE A 137 14.88 -8.33 4.10
CA PHE A 137 13.58 -7.75 4.44
C PHE A 137 13.73 -6.87 5.67
N GLU A 138 13.46 -5.59 5.50
CA GLU A 138 13.65 -4.54 6.48
C GLU A 138 12.38 -3.72 6.62
N HIS A 139 12.14 -3.23 7.83
CA HIS A 139 11.14 -2.21 8.11
C HIS A 139 11.89 -0.88 8.09
N PHE A 140 11.43 0.06 7.24
CA PHE A 140 12.06 1.38 7.12
C PHE A 140 11.25 2.44 7.85
N LEU A 141 9.92 2.37 7.72
CA LEU A 141 8.96 3.25 8.39
C LEU A 141 7.89 2.39 9.06
N ASP A 142 7.44 2.77 10.25
CA ASP A 142 6.36 2.09 10.96
C ASP A 142 4.96 2.61 10.58
N ASN A 143 3.92 2.15 11.28
CA ASN A 143 2.53 2.60 11.03
C ASN A 143 2.31 4.08 11.36
N SER A 144 3.14 4.66 12.22
CA SER A 144 3.07 6.07 12.64
C SER A 144 3.87 7.00 11.72
N GLY A 145 4.53 6.46 10.68
CA GLY A 145 5.39 7.21 9.78
C GLY A 145 6.79 7.47 10.31
N ARG A 146 7.16 6.93 11.47
CA ARG A 146 8.49 7.11 12.06
C ARG A 146 9.49 6.16 11.41
N ILE A 147 10.74 6.64 11.28
CA ILE A 147 11.86 5.81 10.86
C ILE A 147 12.14 4.76 11.93
N THR A 148 12.14 3.50 11.53
CA THR A 148 12.52 2.40 12.40
C THR A 148 14.03 2.27 12.39
N GLU A 149 14.64 2.31 13.57
CA GLU A 149 16.08 2.02 13.71
C GLU A 149 16.34 0.61 13.17
N SER A 150 17.10 0.53 12.07
CA SER A 150 17.44 -0.75 11.48
C SER A 150 18.16 -1.59 12.53
N SER A 151 17.69 -2.81 12.78
CA SER A 151 18.34 -3.74 13.71
C SER A 151 19.68 -4.27 13.18
N SER A 152 20.32 -3.53 12.27
CA SER A 152 21.55 -3.86 11.54
C SER A 152 22.76 -4.06 12.46
N THR A 153 22.63 -3.80 13.76
CA THR A 153 23.62 -4.14 14.78
C THR A 153 23.26 -5.35 15.64
N SER A 154 22.53 -6.33 15.12
CA SER A 154 22.69 -7.70 15.63
C SER A 154 24.10 -8.20 15.30
N LYS A 155 25.08 -7.68 16.06
CA LYS A 155 26.43 -8.20 16.21
C LYS A 155 26.27 -9.71 16.25
N SER A 156 26.85 -10.39 15.27
CA SER A 156 27.01 -11.84 15.28
C SER A 156 27.52 -12.24 16.66
N ARG A 157 26.62 -12.64 17.56
CA ARG A 157 26.99 -13.25 18.82
C ARG A 157 27.53 -14.59 18.39
N HIS A 158 28.85 -14.65 18.19
CA HIS A 158 29.60 -15.89 18.24
C HIS A 158 29.22 -16.56 19.55
N ARG A 159 28.24 -17.47 19.48
CA ARG A 159 27.95 -18.41 20.55
C ARG A 159 29.18 -19.29 20.65
N ASN A 160 30.11 -18.91 21.53
CA ASN A 160 31.07 -19.85 22.08
C ASN A 160 30.26 -21.00 22.67
N LYS A 161 30.30 -22.12 21.98
CA LYS A 161 29.56 -23.34 22.29
C LYS A 161 30.28 -24.01 23.46
N THR A 162 30.02 -23.57 24.68
CA THR A 162 30.45 -24.29 25.87
C THR A 162 29.69 -25.62 25.90
N ILE A 163 30.44 -26.71 25.78
CA ILE A 163 29.95 -28.08 25.87
C ILE A 163 29.52 -28.31 27.32
N GLY A 164 28.21 -28.16 27.59
CA GLY A 164 27.59 -28.39 28.89
C GLY A 164 26.70 -29.63 28.86
N SER A 165 26.98 -30.53 29.79
CA SER A 165 26.47 -31.89 29.98
C SER A 165 24.95 -32.03 30.11
N LYS A 166 24.49 -33.21 29.67
CA LYS A 166 23.13 -33.77 29.70
C LYS A 166 22.43 -33.60 31.06
N ALA A 167 21.23 -33.03 31.07
CA ALA A 167 20.23 -33.24 32.11
C ALA A 167 18.91 -33.70 31.47
N LYS A 168 18.43 -34.87 31.91
CA LYS A 168 17.13 -35.46 31.53
C LYS A 168 16.02 -34.61 32.17
N SER A 169 15.08 -34.10 31.36
CA SER A 169 13.88 -33.43 31.86
C SER A 169 12.64 -34.17 31.39
N THR A 170 11.88 -34.61 32.38
CA THR A 170 10.65 -35.40 32.33
C THR A 170 9.52 -34.61 31.67
N ARG A 171 8.78 -35.29 30.78
CA ARG A 171 7.66 -34.76 29.99
C ARG A 171 6.39 -34.78 30.83
N GLN A 172 5.80 -33.61 31.09
CA GLN A 172 4.46 -33.50 31.67
C GLN A 172 3.46 -33.27 30.53
N GLU A 173 2.59 -34.25 30.32
CA GLU A 173 1.51 -34.21 29.33
C GLU A 173 0.32 -33.43 29.90
N THR A 174 0.01 -32.27 29.32
CA THR A 174 -1.26 -31.58 29.57
C THR A 174 -2.31 -32.10 28.59
N SER A 175 -3.25 -32.86 29.15
CA SER A 175 -4.47 -33.37 28.52
C SER A 175 -5.43 -32.22 28.19
N CYS A 176 -5.69 -31.98 26.90
CA CYS A 176 -6.80 -31.13 26.46
C CYS A 176 -7.98 -32.02 26.06
N GLN A 177 -9.08 -31.85 26.80
CA GLN A 177 -10.31 -32.61 26.67
C GLN A 177 -10.97 -32.42 25.30
N LEU A 178 -11.32 -33.55 24.69
CA LEU A 178 -12.13 -33.72 23.50
C LEU A 178 -13.56 -33.20 23.74
N LEU A 179 -14.01 -32.24 22.93
CA LEU A 179 -15.44 -32.09 22.64
C LEU A 179 -15.74 -32.92 21.38
N LYS A 180 -16.54 -33.98 21.58
CA LYS A 180 -17.13 -34.79 20.50
C LYS A 180 -18.31 -33.99 19.94
N SER A 181 -18.34 -33.79 18.63
CA SER A 181 -19.53 -33.28 17.93
C SER A 181 -19.90 -34.23 16.79
N ASP A 182 -21.20 -34.36 16.62
CA ASP A 182 -21.90 -35.49 16.04
C ASP A 182 -21.78 -35.68 14.53
N LYS A 183 -22.05 -36.94 14.16
CA LYS A 183 -22.17 -37.50 12.81
C LYS A 183 -23.26 -36.78 12.02
N TYR A 184 -22.91 -36.26 10.84
CA TYR A 184 -23.86 -36.03 9.75
C TYR A 184 -23.50 -36.94 8.57
N HIS A 185 -24.37 -37.90 8.28
CA HIS A 185 -24.39 -38.67 7.04
C HIS A 185 -25.31 -37.94 6.05
N GLY A 186 -24.74 -37.39 4.98
CA GLY A 186 -25.49 -36.87 3.83
C GLY A 186 -24.91 -37.48 2.56
N SER A 187 -25.61 -38.44 1.98
CA SER A 187 -25.34 -39.01 0.67
C SER A 187 -25.71 -37.97 -0.40
N LEU A 188 -24.78 -37.61 -1.27
CA LEU A 188 -25.04 -36.71 -2.40
C LEU A 188 -24.69 -37.44 -3.70
N GLU A 189 -25.71 -37.65 -4.53
CA GLU A 189 -25.63 -38.27 -5.85
C GLU A 189 -24.88 -37.36 -6.83
N MET A 190 -23.96 -37.95 -7.61
CA MET A 190 -23.25 -37.26 -8.69
C MET A 190 -24.10 -37.26 -9.95
N THR A 191 -24.60 -36.10 -10.35
CA THR A 191 -25.12 -35.84 -11.70
C THR A 191 -24.00 -35.27 -12.57
N THR A 192 -23.68 -35.97 -13.65
CA THR A 192 -22.72 -35.54 -14.67
C THR A 192 -23.40 -34.57 -15.64
N HIS A 193 -23.03 -33.28 -15.57
CA HIS A 193 -23.48 -32.27 -16.53
C HIS A 193 -22.33 -31.92 -17.48
N THR A 194 -22.49 -32.30 -18.75
CA THR A 194 -21.60 -31.93 -19.87
C THR A 194 -21.86 -30.47 -20.24
N GLN A 195 -20.83 -29.62 -20.22
CA GLN A 195 -20.92 -28.23 -20.70
C GLN A 195 -20.32 -28.06 -22.11
N PRO A 196 -20.92 -27.21 -22.96
CA PRO A 196 -20.39 -26.88 -24.28
C PRO A 196 -19.28 -25.81 -24.19
N TYR A 197 -18.34 -25.90 -25.13
CA TYR A 197 -17.23 -24.96 -25.33
C TYR A 197 -17.73 -23.54 -25.61
N ILE A 198 -17.34 -22.58 -24.76
CA ILE A 198 -17.51 -21.14 -24.99
C ILE A 198 -16.19 -20.59 -25.55
N VAL A 199 -16.24 -20.07 -26.78
CA VAL A 199 -15.16 -19.32 -27.42
C VAL A 199 -15.14 -17.90 -26.83
N THR A 200 -14.07 -17.56 -26.11
CA THR A 200 -13.85 -16.20 -25.60
C THR A 200 -13.34 -15.28 -26.72
N PRO A 201 -13.94 -14.09 -26.93
CA PRO A 201 -13.43 -13.10 -27.87
C PRO A 201 -12.14 -12.45 -27.36
N SER A 202 -11.20 -12.22 -28.27
CA SER A 202 -9.95 -11.50 -28.02
C SER A 202 -10.24 -10.03 -27.70
N ALA A 203 -9.60 -9.50 -26.65
CA ALA A 203 -9.69 -8.10 -26.28
C ALA A 203 -9.08 -7.21 -27.39
N PRO A 204 -9.66 -6.03 -27.68
CA PRO A 204 -9.09 -5.07 -28.61
C PRO A 204 -7.79 -4.45 -28.03
N PRO A 205 -6.88 -3.99 -28.89
CA PRO A 205 -5.65 -3.32 -28.48
C PRO A 205 -5.98 -1.99 -27.77
N TYR A 206 -5.34 -1.75 -26.63
CA TYR A 206 -5.44 -0.50 -25.90
C TYR A 206 -4.56 0.55 -26.60
N GLU A 207 -5.16 1.62 -27.12
CA GLU A 207 -4.42 2.83 -27.46
C GLU A 207 -4.13 3.60 -26.16
N GLU A 208 -2.84 3.77 -25.83
CA GLU A 208 -2.42 4.59 -24.69
C GLU A 208 -2.55 6.06 -25.08
N GLU A 209 -3.49 6.78 -24.45
CA GLU A 209 -3.54 8.24 -24.56
C GLU A 209 -2.29 8.87 -23.94
N PRO A 210 -1.71 9.91 -24.57
CA PRO A 210 -0.52 10.58 -24.05
C PRO A 210 -0.84 11.26 -22.71
N LEU A 211 0.06 11.09 -21.74
CA LEU A 211 -0.08 11.66 -20.41
C LEU A 211 0.04 13.20 -20.45
N PRO A 212 -0.72 13.92 -19.59
CA PRO A 212 -0.65 15.38 -19.51
C PRO A 212 0.74 15.85 -19.07
N SER A 213 1.16 17.01 -19.58
CA SER A 213 2.45 17.62 -19.23
C SER A 213 2.46 18.14 -17.79
N TYR A 214 3.66 18.37 -17.25
CA TYR A 214 3.87 18.94 -15.90
C TYR A 214 3.11 20.26 -15.70
N GLU A 215 3.07 21.11 -16.73
CA GLU A 215 2.38 22.40 -16.72
C GLU A 215 0.86 22.25 -16.66
N GLN A 216 0.31 21.17 -17.24
CA GLN A 216 -1.11 20.85 -17.19
C GLN A 216 -1.54 20.29 -15.83
N LEU A 217 -0.63 19.68 -15.06
CA LEU A 217 -0.95 19.09 -13.76
C LEU A 217 -0.85 20.10 -12.60
N PHE A 218 0.01 21.11 -12.70
CA PHE A 218 0.34 21.99 -11.57
C PHE A 218 0.19 23.48 -11.86
N GLY A 219 -0.25 23.86 -13.06
CA GLY A 219 -0.46 25.26 -13.44
C GLY A 219 0.84 26.02 -13.63
N THR A 220 0.96 26.74 -14.75
CA THR A 220 2.04 27.71 -14.91
C THR A 220 1.77 28.90 -14.00
N SER A 221 2.74 29.21 -13.13
CA SER A 221 2.79 30.46 -12.39
C SER A 221 2.73 31.63 -13.38
N VAL A 222 1.62 32.37 -13.39
CA VAL A 222 1.36 33.48 -14.29
C VAL A 222 2.26 34.66 -13.92
N HIS A 223 3.32 34.87 -14.69
CA HIS A 223 3.91 36.19 -14.90
C HIS A 223 4.44 36.28 -16.34
N GLN A 224 3.57 36.58 -17.30
CA GLN A 224 3.78 37.65 -18.29
C GLN A 224 2.63 37.73 -19.30
N THR A 225 1.98 38.89 -19.28
CA THR A 225 1.03 39.41 -20.25
C THR A 225 1.76 39.81 -21.53
N VAL A 226 1.38 39.28 -22.70
CA VAL A 226 1.34 40.05 -23.96
C VAL A 226 0.15 39.58 -24.81
N ILE A 227 -0.63 40.56 -25.23
CA ILE A 227 -1.85 40.51 -26.03
C ILE A 227 -1.53 40.09 -27.47
N ASN A 228 -2.33 39.18 -28.06
CA ASN A 228 -2.82 39.38 -29.43
C ASN A 228 -4.04 38.53 -29.77
N ASN A 229 -5.14 39.23 -30.06
CA ASN A 229 -6.36 38.71 -30.68
C ASN A 229 -6.10 38.33 -32.15
N ASN A 230 -6.70 37.22 -32.60
CA ASN A 230 -7.51 37.25 -33.83
C ASN A 230 -8.36 35.98 -34.03
N ASN A 231 -9.62 36.23 -34.42
CA ASN A 231 -10.69 35.30 -34.75
C ASN A 231 -10.40 34.45 -36.00
N ASN A 232 -10.91 33.20 -36.04
CA ASN A 232 -11.98 32.81 -36.98
C ASN A 232 -12.54 31.39 -36.77
N ASN A 233 -13.87 31.32 -36.88
CA ASN A 233 -14.83 30.21 -36.88
C ASN A 233 -14.42 28.86 -37.54
N SER A 234 -14.96 27.74 -37.01
CA SER A 234 -15.97 26.91 -37.72
C SER A 234 -16.34 25.56 -37.02
N HIS A 235 -17.63 25.46 -36.67
CA HIS A 235 -18.56 24.30 -36.69
C HIS A 235 -18.54 23.10 -35.69
N TYR A 236 -19.60 23.08 -34.86
CA TYR A 236 -20.52 22.00 -34.43
C TYR A 236 -19.99 20.71 -33.76
N TYR A 237 -20.34 20.51 -32.48
CA TYR A 237 -21.44 19.62 -32.07
C TYR A 237 -22.03 20.06 -30.72
N ASN A 238 -23.37 20.03 -30.66
CA ASN A 238 -24.23 20.42 -29.56
C ASN A 238 -24.52 19.19 -28.68
N MET A 239 -24.24 19.28 -27.37
CA MET A 239 -24.83 18.41 -26.35
C MET A 239 -25.20 19.25 -25.13
N ASN A 240 -26.45 19.08 -24.72
CA ASN A 240 -27.16 19.89 -23.74
C ASN A 240 -26.66 19.71 -22.29
N SER A 241 -26.49 20.87 -21.64
CA SER A 241 -26.93 21.24 -20.28
C SER A 241 -26.38 20.51 -19.05
N LEU A 242 -25.38 21.13 -18.44
CA LEU A 242 -25.15 21.18 -16.99
C LEU A 242 -25.01 22.66 -16.55
N PRO A 243 -25.47 23.03 -15.35
CA PRO A 243 -25.62 24.43 -14.96
C PRO A 243 -24.28 25.10 -14.61
N HIS A 244 -24.27 26.39 -14.93
CA HIS A 244 -23.24 27.41 -14.75
C HIS A 244 -22.28 27.23 -13.56
N HIS A 245 -20.98 27.18 -13.91
CA HIS A 245 -19.87 27.46 -13.01
C HIS A 245 -19.80 28.98 -12.80
N GLU A 246 -19.94 29.43 -11.55
CA GLU A 246 -19.73 30.83 -11.19
C GLU A 246 -18.24 31.20 -11.23
N ASP A 247 -17.98 32.43 -11.63
CA ASP A 247 -16.68 33.09 -11.70
C ASP A 247 -16.00 33.17 -10.32
N TRP A 248 -14.86 32.49 -10.13
CA TRP A 248 -14.00 32.64 -8.94
C TRP A 248 -12.99 33.81 -9.04
N SER A 249 -13.39 34.90 -9.72
CA SER A 249 -12.52 36.06 -9.98
C SER A 249 -12.64 37.20 -8.96
N SER A 250 -13.37 37.06 -7.85
CA SER A 250 -13.62 38.17 -6.92
C SER A 250 -13.59 37.78 -5.43
N CYS A 251 -12.41 37.49 -4.90
CA CYS A 251 -12.14 37.61 -3.46
C CYS A 251 -10.82 38.37 -3.27
N ARG A 252 -10.90 39.70 -3.27
CA ARG A 252 -9.86 40.52 -2.62
C ARG A 252 -9.97 40.29 -1.11
N PRO A 253 -8.88 40.00 -0.38
CA PRO A 253 -8.92 40.04 1.07
C PRO A 253 -9.25 41.47 1.53
N PRO A 254 -10.04 41.65 2.60
CA PRO A 254 -10.26 42.97 3.17
C PRO A 254 -8.92 43.54 3.64
N ALA A 255 -8.71 44.82 3.35
CA ALA A 255 -7.59 45.59 3.84
C ALA A 255 -7.52 45.47 5.37
N TYR A 256 -6.33 45.13 5.87
CA TYR A 256 -5.97 45.26 7.27
C TYR A 256 -6.27 46.69 7.72
N SER A 257 -7.25 46.86 8.60
CA SER A 257 -7.45 48.11 9.33
C SER A 257 -6.42 48.20 10.44
N GLU A 258 -5.86 49.40 10.57
CA GLU A 258 -4.88 49.84 11.56
C GLU A 258 -5.23 49.38 12.99
N TYR A 259 -4.23 48.83 13.68
CA TYR A 259 -4.32 48.42 15.07
C TYR A 259 -3.91 49.59 15.96
N ASP A 260 -4.81 49.96 16.87
CA ASP A 260 -4.67 50.96 17.92
C ASP A 260 -3.91 50.35 19.14
N PRO A 261 -2.83 50.96 19.65
CA PRO A 261 -2.07 50.39 20.75
C PRO A 261 -2.61 50.88 22.10
N GLY A 262 -3.22 50.00 22.88
CA GLY A 262 -3.37 50.24 24.30
C GLY A 262 -4.32 49.28 24.99
N VAL A 263 -3.75 48.38 25.81
CA VAL A 263 -4.12 48.13 27.22
C VAL A 263 -3.35 46.89 27.70
N HIS A 264 -2.52 47.11 28.71
CA HIS A 264 -1.82 46.08 29.46
C HIS A 264 -2.81 45.16 30.20
N HIS A 265 -2.75 43.85 29.94
CA HIS A 265 -3.13 42.86 30.94
C HIS A 265 -2.18 41.66 30.97
N ASP A 266 -1.53 41.55 32.12
CA ASP A 266 -0.70 40.46 32.58
C ASP A 266 -1.52 39.16 32.69
N ARG A 267 -1.27 38.21 31.78
CA ARG A 267 -1.57 36.79 31.98
C ARG A 267 -0.50 35.95 31.29
N GLN A 268 0.42 35.43 32.10
CA GLN A 268 1.35 34.38 31.71
C GLN A 268 0.54 33.10 31.40
N CYS A 269 0.25 32.89 30.13
CA CYS A 269 -0.18 31.61 29.58
C CYS A 269 0.97 31.08 28.73
N SER A 270 1.46 29.89 29.06
CA SER A 270 2.57 29.21 28.40
C SER A 270 2.25 28.97 26.93
N GLN A 271 2.74 29.85 26.05
CA GLN A 271 2.62 29.71 24.60
C GLN A 271 3.55 28.57 24.13
N PRO A 272 3.08 27.63 23.28
CA PRO A 272 3.94 26.72 22.59
C PRO A 272 4.80 27.50 21.60
N VAL A 273 6.11 27.28 21.67
CA VAL A 273 7.11 27.93 20.82
C VAL A 273 6.91 27.45 19.37
N HIS A 274 6.14 28.19 18.58
CA HIS A 274 6.11 28.10 17.12
C HIS A 274 7.32 28.88 16.58
N THR A 275 8.51 28.26 16.58
CA THR A 275 9.64 28.77 15.81
C THR A 275 9.47 28.38 14.35
N ASN A 276 8.93 29.29 13.55
CA ASN A 276 8.97 29.23 12.08
C ASN A 276 10.38 29.57 11.56
N SER A 277 11.41 28.85 12.03
CA SER A 277 12.76 28.94 11.46
C SER A 277 12.84 27.92 10.31
N TRP A 278 12.67 28.43 9.09
CA TRP A 278 12.76 27.69 7.83
C TRP A 278 14.20 27.61 7.30
N ASP A 279 15.21 27.73 8.18
CA ASP A 279 16.61 27.51 7.82
C ASP A 279 16.87 26.01 7.73
N CYS A 280 16.44 25.43 6.61
CA CYS A 280 16.48 24.01 6.27
C CYS A 280 17.89 23.53 5.86
N ASP A 281 18.95 23.97 6.53
CA ASP A 281 20.34 23.59 6.19
C ASP A 281 20.79 22.32 6.97
N HIS A 282 19.87 21.67 7.67
CA HIS A 282 20.09 20.40 8.36
C HIS A 282 19.61 19.20 7.52
N GLY A 283 20.30 19.01 6.39
CA GLY A 283 20.65 17.71 5.85
C GLY A 283 19.51 16.84 5.31
N ASP A 284 19.46 16.75 3.98
CA ASP A 284 18.84 15.67 3.19
C ASP A 284 19.39 14.26 3.48
N ASN A 285 20.17 14.10 4.54
CA ASN A 285 20.90 12.90 4.90
C ASN A 285 20.17 12.06 5.96
N GLY A 286 18.93 12.42 6.30
CA GLY A 286 18.09 11.58 7.14
C GLY A 286 17.96 10.17 6.52
N PRO A 287 18.06 9.10 7.32
CA PRO A 287 17.90 7.75 6.79
C PRO A 287 16.55 7.63 6.09
N HIS A 288 16.55 7.12 4.86
CA HIS A 288 15.34 6.93 4.04
C HIS A 288 14.55 8.21 3.71
N ALA A 289 15.21 9.37 3.55
CA ALA A 289 14.57 10.63 3.15
C ALA A 289 13.65 10.48 1.92
N LEU A 290 14.04 9.64 0.94
CA LEU A 290 13.23 9.28 -0.22
C LEU A 290 11.84 8.72 0.14
N LEU A 291 11.80 7.82 1.13
CA LEU A 291 10.57 7.16 1.57
C LEU A 291 9.66 8.15 2.31
N THR A 292 10.24 8.99 3.15
CA THR A 292 9.52 10.06 3.86
C THR A 292 8.90 11.04 2.86
N ALA A 293 9.67 11.48 1.85
CA ALA A 293 9.17 12.33 0.77
C ALA A 293 8.04 11.67 -0.03
N PHE A 294 8.14 10.36 -0.30
CA PHE A 294 7.08 9.62 -0.98
C PHE A 294 5.76 9.60 -0.21
N ILE A 295 5.80 9.50 1.13
CA ILE A 295 4.57 9.57 1.96
C ILE A 295 3.86 10.91 1.75
N HIS A 296 4.62 12.01 1.81
CA HIS A 296 4.07 13.37 1.59
C HIS A 296 3.52 13.50 0.17
N PHE A 297 4.27 13.03 -0.83
CA PHE A 297 3.84 13.05 -2.22
C PHE A 297 2.54 12.26 -2.46
N ASP A 298 2.41 11.01 -1.98
CA ASP A 298 1.17 10.24 -2.15
C ASP A 298 -0.02 10.89 -1.45
N PHE A 299 0.21 11.48 -0.27
CA PHE A 299 -0.82 12.22 0.45
C PHE A 299 -1.35 13.43 -0.35
N CYS A 300 -0.45 14.22 -0.92
CA CYS A 300 -0.81 15.34 -1.79
C CYS A 300 -1.49 14.88 -3.08
N GLN A 301 -0.97 13.84 -3.75
CA GLN A 301 -1.56 13.27 -4.96
C GLN A 301 -2.96 12.69 -4.73
N ALA A 302 -3.24 12.22 -3.51
CA ALA A 302 -4.55 11.76 -3.10
C ALA A 302 -5.46 12.89 -2.59
N ASN A 303 -5.08 14.16 -2.75
CA ASN A 303 -5.81 15.33 -2.24
C ASN A 303 -6.21 15.19 -0.76
N GLY A 304 -5.29 14.63 0.03
CA GLY A 304 -5.49 14.41 1.46
C GLY A 304 -6.51 13.33 1.84
N GLN A 305 -7.06 12.59 0.88
CA GLN A 305 -8.08 11.55 1.14
C GLN A 305 -7.49 10.29 1.75
N ARG A 306 -6.19 10.05 1.58
CA ARG A 306 -5.46 8.91 2.14
C ARG A 306 -3.98 9.22 2.34
N ILE A 307 -3.32 8.45 3.19
CA ILE A 307 -1.88 8.47 3.39
C ILE A 307 -1.32 7.04 3.45
N VAL A 308 -0.08 6.85 2.97
CA VAL A 308 0.66 5.58 3.05
C VAL A 308 1.62 5.59 4.23
N CYS A 309 1.79 4.44 4.90
CA CYS A 309 2.74 4.24 5.98
C CYS A 309 3.19 2.77 6.07
N ASN A 310 3.99 2.42 7.08
CA ASN A 310 4.51 1.06 7.30
C ASN A 310 5.29 0.52 6.07
N LEU A 311 6.22 1.35 5.56
CA LEU A 311 7.01 1.01 4.39
C LEU A 311 8.12 0.02 4.77
N LYS A 312 8.08 -1.14 4.11
CA LYS A 312 8.97 -2.28 4.37
C LYS A 312 9.25 -3.07 3.10
N GLY A 313 10.46 -3.62 3.02
CA GLY A 313 10.91 -4.38 1.87
C GLY A 313 12.42 -4.50 1.83
N MET A 314 13.00 -4.28 0.65
CA MET A 314 14.43 -4.38 0.39
C MET A 314 14.98 -3.03 -0.08
N CYS A 315 16.20 -2.69 0.34
CA CYS A 315 16.95 -1.55 -0.14
C CYS A 315 18.29 -2.00 -0.71
N GLU A 316 18.58 -1.62 -1.95
CA GLU A 316 19.83 -1.86 -2.65
C GLU A 316 20.55 -0.53 -2.88
N GLY A 317 21.84 -0.45 -2.56
CA GLY A 317 22.63 0.76 -2.82
C GLY A 317 22.19 2.02 -2.06
N GLY A 318 21.34 1.89 -1.03
CA GLY A 318 20.86 2.99 -0.19
C GLY A 318 19.69 3.82 -0.76
N ASN A 319 19.44 3.74 -2.06
CA ASN A 319 18.44 4.57 -2.75
C ASN A 319 17.55 3.80 -3.75
N ARG A 320 17.65 2.47 -3.82
CA ARG A 320 16.80 1.62 -4.65
C ARG A 320 15.94 0.72 -3.78
N TYR A 321 14.67 1.08 -3.63
CA TYR A 321 13.72 0.41 -2.76
C TYR A 321 12.79 -0.48 -3.57
N THR A 322 12.66 -1.73 -3.13
CA THR A 322 11.58 -2.63 -3.55
C THR A 322 10.71 -2.92 -2.33
N LEU A 323 9.51 -2.34 -2.29
CA LEU A 323 8.62 -2.35 -1.15
C LEU A 323 7.45 -3.32 -1.34
N THR A 324 6.96 -3.87 -0.24
CA THR A 324 5.72 -4.67 -0.22
C THR A 324 4.50 -3.78 -0.06
N THR A 325 3.30 -4.37 -0.15
CA THR A 325 2.05 -3.63 0.06
C THR A 325 2.04 -2.90 1.42
N PRO A 326 1.92 -1.56 1.43
CA PRO A 326 2.00 -0.76 2.64
C PRO A 326 0.70 -0.81 3.46
N THR A 327 0.71 -0.14 4.60
CA THR A 327 -0.52 0.25 5.28
C THR A 327 -1.01 1.56 4.68
N MET A 328 -2.32 1.72 4.58
CA MET A 328 -2.95 2.95 4.09
C MET A 328 -4.00 3.37 5.09
N HIS A 329 -3.99 4.66 5.43
CA HIS A 329 -5.05 5.29 6.21
C HIS A 329 -5.88 6.20 5.32
N SER A 330 -7.19 6.22 5.50
CA SER A 330 -8.11 7.05 4.70
C SER A 330 -9.13 7.74 5.58
N LEU A 331 -9.75 8.81 5.09
CA LEU A 331 -10.82 9.48 5.83
C LEU A 331 -12.00 8.53 6.15
N THR A 332 -12.24 7.56 5.27
CA THR A 332 -13.38 6.63 5.35
C THR A 332 -13.04 5.29 6.00
N GLY A 333 -11.77 5.00 6.27
CA GLY A 333 -11.35 3.68 6.77
C GLY A 333 -11.46 2.54 5.75
N GLU A 334 -11.50 2.85 4.44
CA GLU A 334 -11.81 1.86 3.39
C GLU A 334 -10.68 0.83 3.15
N PHE A 335 -9.47 1.04 3.69
CA PHE A 335 -8.29 0.19 3.43
C PHE A 335 -8.14 -0.99 4.41
N GLY A 336 -9.23 -1.32 5.12
CA GLY A 336 -9.41 -2.55 5.89
C GLY A 336 -9.00 -2.41 7.35
N LYS A 337 -8.88 -3.53 8.08
CA LYS A 337 -8.67 -3.52 9.55
C LYS A 337 -7.41 -2.81 10.06
N ARG A 338 -6.44 -2.54 9.18
CA ARG A 338 -5.22 -1.79 9.51
C ARG A 338 -5.34 -0.30 9.22
N ASP A 339 -6.41 0.11 8.55
CA ASP A 339 -6.76 1.51 8.34
C ASP A 339 -7.31 2.06 9.67
N GLN A 340 -6.56 2.95 10.32
CA GLN A 340 -6.96 3.63 11.54
C GLN A 340 -7.73 4.92 11.28
N GLY A 341 -8.19 5.10 10.04
CA GLY A 341 -8.96 6.25 9.63
C GLY A 341 -8.18 7.56 9.76
N GLN A 342 -8.93 8.61 10.07
CA GLN A 342 -8.42 9.95 10.33
C GLN A 342 -7.35 9.99 11.44
N ALA A 343 -7.48 9.17 12.49
CA ALA A 343 -6.53 9.15 13.60
C ALA A 343 -5.14 8.67 13.15
N GLY A 344 -5.07 7.61 12.35
CA GLY A 344 -3.81 7.14 11.77
C GLY A 344 -3.21 8.16 10.79
N MET A 345 -4.05 8.88 10.05
CA MET A 345 -3.58 9.95 9.16
C MET A 345 -2.89 11.07 9.93
N MET A 346 -3.54 11.56 11.00
CA MET A 346 -2.99 12.62 11.85
C MET A 346 -1.71 12.18 12.55
N GLU A 347 -1.61 10.93 12.98
CA GLU A 347 -0.38 10.40 13.58
C GLU A 347 0.79 10.43 12.60
N VAL A 348 0.56 10.00 11.34
CA VAL A 348 1.60 10.05 10.29
C VAL A 348 1.98 11.49 9.95
N ILE A 349 1.01 12.40 9.83
CA ILE A 349 1.25 13.82 9.56
C ILE A 349 2.08 14.46 10.69
N ALA A 350 1.72 14.20 11.95
CA ALA A 350 2.40 14.77 13.11
C ALA A 350 3.84 14.28 13.28
N ASN A 351 4.17 13.08 12.79
CA ASN A 351 5.53 12.53 12.83
C ASN A 351 6.34 12.82 11.57
N HIS A 352 5.73 13.40 10.52
CA HIS A 352 6.41 13.69 9.27
C HIS A 352 7.36 14.88 9.45
N VAL A 353 8.59 14.72 8.97
CA VAL A 353 9.57 15.80 8.88
C VAL A 353 9.89 16.01 7.41
N CYS A 354 9.51 17.18 6.88
CA CYS A 354 9.80 17.55 5.50
C CYS A 354 11.32 17.55 5.24
N CYS A 355 11.72 17.06 4.07
CA CYS A 355 13.09 17.15 3.55
C CYS A 355 13.13 18.00 2.27
N SER A 356 14.28 18.17 1.61
CA SER A 356 14.35 19.02 0.41
C SER A 356 13.46 18.53 -0.74
N TRP A 357 13.17 17.23 -0.80
CA TRP A 357 12.24 16.64 -1.77
C TRP A 357 10.80 17.13 -1.56
N CYS A 358 10.43 17.50 -0.33
CA CYS A 358 9.10 17.96 0.03
C CYS A 358 8.87 19.46 -0.25
N ARG A 359 9.92 20.24 -0.56
CA ARG A 359 9.85 21.72 -0.60
C ARG A 359 8.81 22.30 -1.56
N HIS A 360 8.47 21.55 -2.60
CA HIS A 360 7.51 21.96 -3.65
C HIS A 360 6.09 21.44 -3.39
N LEU A 361 5.90 20.68 -2.31
CA LEU A 361 4.61 20.11 -1.93
C LEU A 361 3.92 21.04 -0.92
N PRO A 362 2.58 21.19 -1.00
CA PRO A 362 1.84 21.92 0.01
C PRO A 362 1.94 21.23 1.38
N SER A 363 1.77 22.00 2.46
CA SER A 363 1.76 21.46 3.83
C SER A 363 0.73 20.34 3.97
N MET A 364 1.13 19.23 4.62
CA MET A 364 0.24 18.10 4.85
C MET A 364 -0.96 18.49 5.72
N HIS A 365 -0.78 19.36 6.71
CA HIS A 365 -1.88 19.86 7.53
C HIS A 365 -2.91 20.62 6.68
N TYR A 366 -2.44 21.52 5.81
CA TYR A 366 -3.32 22.28 4.92
C TYR A 366 -4.10 21.37 3.98
N VAL A 367 -3.43 20.42 3.31
CA VAL A 367 -4.09 19.47 2.39
C VAL A 367 -5.12 18.61 3.14
N PHE A 368 -4.83 18.23 4.38
CA PHE A 368 -5.75 17.45 5.20
C PHE A 368 -7.02 18.24 5.56
N GLU A 369 -6.89 19.49 6.01
CA GLU A 369 -8.02 20.35 6.33
C GLU A 369 -8.95 20.54 5.12
N GLN A 370 -8.36 20.80 3.94
CA GLN A 370 -9.12 20.92 2.69
C GLN A 370 -9.85 19.61 2.36
N ALA A 371 -9.22 18.46 2.56
CA ALA A 371 -9.82 17.16 2.34
C ALA A 371 -11.05 16.92 3.23
N GLN A 372 -11.01 17.37 4.50
CA GLN A 372 -12.13 17.27 5.43
C GLN A 372 -13.30 18.18 5.05
N VAL A 373 -13.00 19.42 4.63
CA VAL A 373 -14.03 20.36 4.13
C VAL A 373 -14.73 19.75 2.92
N ASN A 374 -13.97 19.25 1.94
CA ASN A 374 -14.51 18.64 0.73
C ASN A 374 -15.34 17.38 1.02
N ALA A 375 -14.92 16.57 1.99
CA ALA A 375 -15.67 15.39 2.41
C ALA A 375 -17.02 15.78 3.05
N THR A 376 -17.06 16.87 3.81
CA THR A 376 -18.28 17.40 4.43
C THR A 376 -19.26 17.93 3.37
N LEU A 377 -18.74 18.66 2.38
CA LEU A 377 -19.54 19.20 1.27
C LEU A 377 -20.11 18.10 0.36
N SER A 378 -19.45 16.95 0.27
CA SER A 378 -19.92 15.81 -0.54
C SER A 378 -21.11 15.06 0.08
N LEU A 379 -21.45 15.34 1.34
CA LEU A 379 -22.56 14.70 2.07
C LEU A 379 -23.84 15.54 2.09
N THR A 380 -23.75 16.81 1.73
CA THR A 380 -24.89 17.74 1.61
C THR A 380 -25.39 17.78 0.19
#